data_AF-A0A8C5WX91-F1
#
_entry.id   AF-A0A8C5WX91-F1
#
_cell.length_a   1.000
_cell.length_b   1.000
_cell.length_c   1.000
_cell.angle_alpha   90.00
_cell.angle_beta   90.00
_cell.angle_gamma   90.00
#
_symmetry.space_group_name_H-M   'P 1'
#
loop_
_entity.id
_entity.type
_entity.pdbx_description
1 polymer ?
#
loop_
_entity_poly.entity_id
_entity_poly.type
_entity_poly.pdbx_seq_one_letter_code
_entity_poly.pdbx_strand_id
1 'polypeptide(L)'
;MSKEQVGPPGPGWGLAAGAGAAGVPAGLSLPGLLQLEEHLGRIREELDREREERNYFQLERDKIHTFWEITRRQLDEKKAELRNKDREMEEAEERHQVEIKVYKQKVKHLLYEHQNNLTELKAEGTVAMKLAQKDYRSQETELRKDMRTLKVELKEQELASEVVVKNLRLKQQEDLTHLRNDFERQVKEIEAKYEKKMRVLRDELDLRRKTEIHEIEERKNGQINTLMKNHEKAFSDIKNYYNDVTLNNLALINTLKEQMEEMKKKEDHLEKEMAEVLLQNKRLADPLQRARDEVSELQRKLAHYEKDKAILASIRARLKVTEKDLKDLQWEHEVLQQRFSKVQDERDDLYQKFTKAINEVQQKTGFKNLLLERKLIGLASLLEKKEVQLNEVLAASNLDPSALTVVTHKLEDVLDSKNNAIKDLQYELARVCKAHNDLLQTYEAKLTSFGIPLDNLGFKPLETSMLGHTLGQGPAGFVSTPT
;
A
#
# COMPACT_ATOMS: atom_id res chain seq x y z
N MET A 1 -31.09 92.04 7.66
CA MET A 1 -32.07 92.63 8.58
C MET A 1 -31.30 93.02 9.83
N SER A 2 -30.71 94.22 9.82
CA SER A 2 -31.16 95.44 10.56
C SER A 2 -30.31 95.57 11.84
N LYS A 3 -29.28 96.43 11.91
CA LYS A 3 -29.30 97.85 12.37
C LYS A 3 -30.05 98.00 13.72
N GLU A 4 -29.51 98.55 14.80
CA GLU A 4 -28.88 99.88 15.03
C GLU A 4 -28.27 99.92 16.46
N GLN A 5 -27.05 100.46 16.65
CA GLN A 5 -26.67 101.69 17.39
C GLN A 5 -27.06 101.84 18.89
N VAL A 6 -26.10 102.27 19.74
CA VAL A 6 -26.02 103.57 20.48
C VAL A 6 -24.74 103.63 21.36
N GLY A 7 -24.07 104.80 21.42
CA GLY A 7 -22.75 105.16 22.05
C GLY A 7 -22.70 105.23 23.60
N PRO A 8 -21.90 106.10 24.30
CA PRO A 8 -21.12 107.33 23.93
C PRO A 8 -19.68 107.34 24.58
N PRO A 9 -18.97 108.44 24.96
CA PRO A 9 -19.03 109.88 24.62
C PRO A 9 -17.69 110.49 24.12
N GLY A 10 -17.72 111.74 23.65
CA GLY A 10 -16.54 112.61 23.53
C GLY A 10 -16.51 113.68 24.63
N PRO A 11 -15.36 114.34 24.84
CA PRO A 11 -15.35 115.78 25.02
C PRO A 11 -14.30 116.44 24.11
N GLY A 12 -14.76 117.27 23.18
CA GLY A 12 -13.92 118.20 22.43
C GLY A 12 -13.82 119.52 23.20
N TRP A 13 -12.60 119.96 23.46
CA TRP A 13 -12.27 121.31 23.91
C TRP A 13 -12.08 122.22 22.70
N GLY A 14 -12.82 123.32 22.66
CA GLY A 14 -12.58 124.46 21.76
C GLY A 14 -11.99 125.61 22.56
N LEU A 15 -10.85 126.12 22.12
CA LEU A 15 -10.08 127.23 22.68
C LEU A 15 -10.01 128.35 21.62
N ALA A 16 -10.36 129.57 22.01
CA ALA A 16 -9.85 130.89 21.56
C ALA A 16 -10.93 131.94 21.89
N ALA A 17 -10.76 132.78 22.92
CA ALA A 17 -9.95 134.00 22.98
C ALA A 17 -10.53 135.17 22.16
N GLY A 18 -10.92 136.23 22.88
CA GLY A 18 -11.34 137.52 22.33
C GLY A 18 -11.62 138.52 23.45
N ALA A 19 -10.63 139.36 23.77
CA ALA A 19 -10.70 140.40 24.80
C ALA A 19 -11.30 141.70 24.24
N GLY A 20 -12.03 142.44 25.09
CA GLY A 20 -12.60 143.75 24.77
C GLY A 20 -12.62 144.69 25.99
N ALA A 21 -11.82 145.75 25.88
CA ALA A 21 -12.05 147.15 26.24
C ALA A 21 -12.29 147.64 27.71
N ALA A 22 -11.49 148.68 28.01
CA ALA A 22 -11.82 149.97 28.65
C ALA A 22 -11.70 150.15 30.18
N GLY A 23 -10.85 151.12 30.57
CA GLY A 23 -10.76 151.67 31.94
C GLY A 23 -9.51 152.56 32.20
N VAL A 24 -9.51 153.76 31.63
CA VAL A 24 -8.65 154.97 31.89
C VAL A 24 -8.84 155.43 33.38
N PRO A 25 -8.00 156.26 34.09
CA PRO A 25 -7.07 157.35 33.69
C PRO A 25 -5.64 157.30 34.31
N ALA A 26 -4.58 157.83 33.69
CA ALA A 26 -4.18 159.22 33.37
C ALA A 26 -3.41 159.95 34.50
N GLY A 27 -2.19 160.39 34.17
CA GLY A 27 -1.34 161.24 35.01
C GLY A 27 0.03 161.51 34.35
N LEU A 28 0.08 162.52 33.48
CA LEU A 28 1.26 163.03 32.76
C LEU A 28 2.21 163.83 33.68
N SER A 29 3.52 163.77 33.41
CA SER A 29 4.32 164.98 33.09
C SER A 29 5.72 164.63 32.54
N LEU A 30 6.13 165.35 31.49
CA LEU A 30 7.37 165.21 30.70
C LEU A 30 8.61 165.80 31.40
N PRO A 31 9.84 165.30 31.10
CA PRO A 31 11.08 166.04 31.29
C PRO A 31 11.68 166.56 29.97
N GLY A 32 12.41 167.67 30.05
CA GLY A 32 12.93 168.43 28.91
C GLY A 32 14.10 167.79 28.16
N LEU A 33 14.03 167.93 26.83
CA LEU A 33 15.00 167.94 25.71
C LEU A 33 16.38 167.22 25.75
N LEU A 34 16.98 166.87 26.89
CA LEU A 34 18.26 166.12 26.95
C LEU A 34 18.08 164.62 27.22
N GLN A 35 16.86 164.19 27.55
CA GLN A 35 16.49 162.78 27.74
C GLN A 35 16.05 162.08 26.43
N LEU A 36 15.81 162.85 25.35
CA LEU A 36 15.31 162.33 24.08
C LEU A 36 16.34 161.48 23.30
N GLU A 37 17.64 161.74 23.45
CA GLU A 37 18.68 160.97 22.78
C GLU A 37 18.95 159.61 23.46
N GLU A 38 18.93 159.54 24.79
CA GLU A 38 18.97 158.26 25.52
C GLU A 38 17.71 157.42 25.31
N HIS A 39 16.53 158.07 25.23
CA HIS A 39 15.28 157.36 24.92
C HIS A 39 15.25 156.84 23.48
N LEU A 40 15.84 157.54 22.51
CA LEU A 40 15.99 157.03 21.14
C LEU A 40 16.96 155.83 21.06
N GLY A 41 18.03 155.83 21.87
CA GLY A 41 18.94 154.70 22.02
C GLY A 41 18.27 153.46 22.63
N ARG A 42 17.53 153.64 23.74
CA ARG A 42 16.74 152.57 24.36
C ARG A 42 15.67 152.01 23.42
N ILE A 43 14.95 152.87 22.69
CA ILE A 43 13.95 152.42 21.71
C ILE A 43 14.60 151.64 20.55
N ARG A 44 15.83 151.96 20.13
CA ARG A 44 16.55 151.15 19.13
C ARG A 44 17.00 149.80 19.68
N GLU A 45 17.54 149.76 20.89
CA GLU A 45 17.91 148.50 21.55
C GLU A 45 16.68 147.62 21.85
N GLU A 46 15.56 148.22 22.23
CA GLU A 46 14.27 147.54 22.39
C GLU A 46 13.74 147.03 21.04
N LEU A 47 13.86 147.84 19.97
CA LEU A 47 13.47 147.40 18.62
C LEU A 47 14.35 146.25 18.12
N ASP A 48 15.65 146.27 18.39
CA ASP A 48 16.56 145.20 17.98
C ASP A 48 16.37 143.94 18.84
N ARG A 49 16.10 144.05 20.15
CA ARG A 49 15.65 142.91 20.97
C ARG A 49 14.33 142.34 20.47
N GLU A 50 13.33 143.17 20.18
CA GLU A 50 12.06 142.70 19.62
C GLU A 50 12.24 142.02 18.26
N ARG A 51 13.22 142.45 17.45
CA ARG A 51 13.57 141.79 16.19
C ARG A 51 14.23 140.43 16.42
N GLU A 52 15.18 140.35 17.36
CA GLU A 52 15.83 139.10 17.76
C GLU A 52 14.83 138.11 18.35
N GLU A 53 13.94 138.56 19.24
CA GLU A 53 12.86 137.76 19.80
C GLU A 53 11.90 137.28 18.71
N ARG A 54 11.48 138.16 17.79
CA ARG A 54 10.63 137.78 16.66
C ARG A 54 11.30 136.73 15.76
N ASN A 55 12.60 136.88 15.50
CA ASN A 55 13.38 135.91 14.73
C ASN A 55 13.47 134.56 15.48
N TYR A 56 13.78 134.60 16.77
CA TYR A 56 13.80 133.40 17.63
C TYR A 56 12.44 132.68 17.65
N PHE A 57 11.33 133.40 17.84
CA PHE A 57 9.99 132.83 17.80
C PHE A 57 9.57 132.35 16.40
N GLN A 58 10.10 132.94 15.32
CA GLN A 58 9.92 132.42 13.96
C GLN A 58 10.67 131.10 13.77
N LEU A 59 11.94 131.03 14.17
CA LEU A 59 12.74 129.81 14.10
C LEU A 59 12.14 128.68 14.96
N GLU A 60 11.69 128.97 16.17
CA GLU A 60 11.04 127.97 17.04
C GLU A 60 9.68 127.53 16.46
N ARG A 61 8.90 128.44 15.87
CA ARG A 61 7.67 128.07 15.16
C ARG A 61 7.94 127.16 13.98
N ASP A 62 8.92 127.49 13.14
CA ASP A 62 9.28 126.70 11.96
C ASP A 62 9.85 125.33 12.37
N LYS A 63 10.62 125.27 13.46
CA LYS A 63 11.10 124.03 14.07
C LYS A 63 9.96 123.17 14.62
N ILE A 64 8.99 123.77 15.32
CA ILE A 64 7.80 123.05 15.78
C ILE A 64 6.97 122.57 14.58
N HIS A 65 6.84 123.39 13.52
CA HIS A 65 6.10 123.03 12.31
C HIS A 65 6.75 121.86 11.58
N THR A 66 8.08 121.89 11.39
CA THR A 66 8.83 120.77 10.79
C THR A 66 8.74 119.51 11.64
N PHE A 67 8.87 119.59 12.96
CA PHE A 67 8.65 118.42 13.84
C PHE A 67 7.22 117.89 13.73
N TRP A 68 6.22 118.78 13.68
CA TRP A 68 4.83 118.38 13.49
C TRP A 68 4.61 117.70 12.14
N GLU A 69 5.16 118.24 11.05
CA GLU A 69 5.07 117.65 9.71
C GLU A 69 5.76 116.28 9.65
N ILE A 70 6.96 116.15 10.22
CA ILE A 70 7.69 114.88 10.32
C ILE A 70 6.89 113.86 11.12
N THR A 71 6.39 114.25 12.30
CA THR A 71 5.63 113.34 13.18
C THR A 71 4.31 112.94 12.53
N ARG A 72 3.63 113.88 11.84
CA ARG A 72 2.43 113.60 11.06
C ARG A 72 2.71 112.62 9.93
N ARG A 73 3.79 112.84 9.18
CA ARG A 73 4.22 111.93 8.10
C ARG A 73 4.55 110.54 8.65
N GLN A 74 5.31 110.45 9.74
CA GLN A 74 5.62 109.17 10.40
C GLN A 74 4.35 108.46 10.89
N LEU A 75 3.40 109.20 11.44
CA LEU A 75 2.10 108.65 11.85
C LEU A 75 1.32 108.11 10.64
N ASP A 76 1.30 108.84 9.53
CA ASP A 76 0.63 108.41 8.31
C ASP A 76 1.32 107.20 7.67
N GLU A 77 2.65 107.14 7.69
CA GLU A 77 3.46 105.98 7.27
C GLU A 77 3.16 104.76 8.16
N LYS A 78 3.14 104.91 9.50
CA LYS A 78 2.80 103.80 10.41
C LYS A 78 1.36 103.33 10.27
N LYS A 79 0.42 104.24 10.02
CA LYS A 79 -0.97 103.88 9.68
C LYS A 79 -1.06 103.11 8.38
N ALA A 80 -0.27 103.46 7.36
CA ALA A 80 -0.21 102.73 6.10
C ALA A 80 0.43 101.34 6.28
N GLU A 81 1.51 101.23 7.06
CA GLU A 81 2.13 99.95 7.41
C GLU A 81 1.16 99.03 8.15
N LEU A 82 0.40 99.55 9.14
CA LEU A 82 -0.61 98.76 9.85
C LEU A 82 -1.69 98.23 8.91
N ARG A 83 -2.22 99.07 8.01
CA ARG A 83 -3.21 98.62 7.00
C ARG A 83 -2.64 97.56 6.06
N ASN A 84 -1.37 97.68 5.66
CA ASN A 84 -0.72 96.67 4.85
C ASN A 84 -0.56 95.36 5.62
N LYS A 85 -0.20 95.42 6.91
CA LYS A 85 -0.10 94.22 7.76
C LYS A 85 -1.45 93.56 8.00
N ASP A 86 -2.50 94.32 8.21
CA ASP A 86 -3.86 93.79 8.33
C ASP A 86 -4.27 93.07 7.04
N ARG A 87 -3.98 93.67 5.87
CA ARG A 87 -4.23 93.05 4.57
C ARG A 87 -3.39 91.79 4.34
N GLU A 88 -2.12 91.78 4.73
CA GLU A 88 -1.27 90.60 4.67
C GLU A 88 -1.81 89.46 5.55
N MET A 89 -2.35 89.78 6.73
CA MET A 89 -3.00 88.80 7.61
C MET A 89 -4.27 88.24 6.96
N GLU A 90 -5.13 89.09 6.41
CA GLU A 90 -6.34 88.66 5.68
C GLU A 90 -5.98 87.73 4.52
N GLU A 91 -5.00 88.10 3.69
CA GLU A 91 -4.56 87.26 2.57
C GLU A 91 -3.96 85.92 3.04
N ALA A 92 -3.23 85.90 4.16
CA ALA A 92 -2.69 84.67 4.73
C ALA A 92 -3.81 83.75 5.26
N GLU A 93 -4.82 84.31 5.92
CA GLU A 93 -6.01 83.58 6.36
C GLU A 93 -6.79 83.00 5.19
N GLU A 94 -6.99 83.77 4.12
CA GLU A 94 -7.65 83.29 2.90
C GLU A 94 -6.88 82.14 2.25
N ARG A 95 -5.55 82.25 2.12
CA ARG A 95 -4.69 81.17 1.61
C ARG A 95 -4.82 79.91 2.49
N HIS A 96 -4.75 80.07 3.80
CA HIS A 96 -4.86 78.94 4.73
C HIS A 96 -6.24 78.27 4.64
N GLN A 97 -7.32 79.04 4.49
CA GLN A 97 -8.66 78.48 4.27
C GLN A 97 -8.77 77.68 2.96
N VAL A 98 -8.13 78.15 1.89
CA VAL A 98 -8.07 77.43 0.62
C VAL A 98 -7.28 76.13 0.78
N GLU A 99 -6.12 76.17 1.43
CA GLU A 99 -5.32 74.98 1.72
C GLU A 99 -6.10 73.94 2.53
N ILE A 100 -6.80 74.36 3.59
CA ILE A 100 -7.66 73.46 4.38
C ILE A 100 -8.72 72.79 3.49
N LYS A 101 -9.34 73.55 2.57
CA LYS A 101 -10.33 72.98 1.63
C LYS A 101 -9.70 71.96 0.69
N VAL A 102 -8.52 72.24 0.15
CA VAL A 102 -7.77 71.31 -0.72
C VAL A 102 -7.37 70.05 0.05
N TYR A 103 -6.82 70.18 1.25
CA TYR A 103 -6.47 69.03 2.09
C TYR A 103 -7.71 68.20 2.44
N LYS A 104 -8.84 68.84 2.78
CA LYS A 104 -10.10 68.15 3.04
C LYS A 104 -10.59 67.37 1.81
N GLN A 105 -10.47 67.94 0.61
CA GLN A 105 -10.78 67.24 -0.64
C GLN A 105 -9.82 66.08 -0.90
N LYS A 106 -8.52 66.26 -0.68
CA LYS A 106 -7.50 65.22 -0.85
C LYS A 106 -7.75 64.03 0.09
N VAL A 107 -8.08 64.29 1.35
CA VAL A 107 -8.46 63.24 2.31
C VAL A 107 -9.73 62.51 1.86
N LYS A 108 -10.75 63.23 1.39
CA LYS A 108 -11.97 62.60 0.85
C LYS A 108 -11.69 61.71 -0.35
N HIS A 109 -10.85 62.16 -1.28
CA HIS A 109 -10.46 61.38 -2.45
C HIS A 109 -9.70 60.12 -2.06
N LEU A 110 -8.70 60.23 -1.18
CA LEU A 110 -7.95 59.09 -0.66
C LEU A 110 -8.86 58.07 0.05
N LEU A 111 -9.81 58.53 0.87
CA LEU A 111 -10.77 57.64 1.52
C LEU A 111 -11.68 56.93 0.50
N TYR A 112 -12.13 57.64 -0.53
CA TYR A 112 -12.94 57.06 -1.59
C TYR A 112 -12.16 56.03 -2.42
N GLU A 113 -10.91 56.35 -2.77
CA GLU A 113 -10.01 55.46 -3.50
C GLU A 113 -9.70 54.20 -2.68
N HIS A 114 -9.34 54.35 -1.40
CA HIS A 114 -9.14 53.22 -0.50
C HIS A 114 -10.39 52.35 -0.37
N GLN A 115 -11.57 52.96 -0.23
CA GLN A 115 -12.82 52.22 -0.17
C GLN A 115 -13.09 51.47 -1.48
N ASN A 116 -12.84 52.09 -2.63
CA ASN A 116 -13.04 51.49 -3.95
C ASN A 116 -12.08 50.30 -4.16
N ASN A 117 -10.79 50.49 -3.88
CA ASN A 117 -9.78 49.44 -3.98
C ASN A 117 -10.11 48.27 -3.05
N LEU A 118 -10.60 48.55 -1.84
CA LEU A 118 -11.02 47.51 -0.90
C LEU A 118 -12.27 46.76 -1.39
N THR A 119 -13.21 47.43 -2.05
CA THR A 119 -14.36 46.76 -2.68
C THR A 119 -13.97 45.92 -3.88
N GLU A 120 -13.03 46.40 -4.69
CA GLU A 120 -12.51 45.69 -5.86
C GLU A 120 -11.74 44.43 -5.43
N LEU A 121 -10.79 44.56 -4.50
CA LEU A 121 -10.05 43.41 -3.94
C LEU A 121 -10.98 42.37 -3.31
N LYS A 122 -12.05 42.81 -2.63
CA LYS A 122 -13.07 41.88 -2.11
C LYS A 122 -13.80 41.16 -3.24
N ALA A 123 -14.21 41.89 -4.29
CA ALA A 123 -14.89 41.30 -5.44
C ALA A 123 -13.97 40.30 -6.16
N GLU A 124 -12.73 40.67 -6.46
CA GLU A 124 -11.71 39.80 -7.06
C GLU A 124 -11.47 38.55 -6.20
N GLY A 125 -11.30 38.73 -4.88
CA GLY A 125 -11.16 37.62 -3.94
C GLY A 125 -12.35 36.65 -3.98
N THR A 126 -13.59 37.17 -4.06
CA THR A 126 -14.77 36.31 -4.19
C THR A 126 -14.83 35.57 -5.53
N VAL A 127 -14.40 36.18 -6.62
CA VAL A 127 -14.37 35.53 -7.95
C VAL A 127 -13.29 34.46 -7.98
N ALA A 128 -12.08 34.75 -7.48
CA ALA A 128 -10.99 33.80 -7.38
C ALA A 128 -11.39 32.57 -6.53
N MET A 129 -12.04 32.79 -5.39
CA MET A 129 -12.55 31.72 -4.54
C MET A 129 -13.59 30.84 -5.25
N LYS A 130 -14.51 31.46 -6.01
CA LYS A 130 -15.51 30.72 -6.80
C LYS A 130 -14.91 29.91 -7.94
N LEU A 131 -13.89 30.45 -8.62
CA LEU A 131 -13.16 29.74 -9.67
C LEU A 131 -12.43 28.54 -9.08
N ALA A 132 -11.67 28.73 -8.01
CA ALA A 132 -11.00 27.64 -7.31
C ALA A 132 -12.00 26.56 -6.85
N GLN A 133 -13.14 26.96 -6.28
CA GLN A 133 -14.19 26.02 -5.88
C GLN A 133 -14.77 25.23 -7.08
N LYS A 134 -14.96 25.88 -8.23
CA LYS A 134 -15.43 25.23 -9.46
C LYS A 134 -14.39 24.23 -9.97
N ASP A 135 -13.12 24.59 -9.96
CA ASP A 135 -12.03 23.73 -10.42
C ASP A 135 -11.89 22.49 -9.52
N TYR A 136 -11.94 22.67 -8.20
CA TYR A 136 -11.96 21.53 -7.26
C TYR A 136 -13.16 20.61 -7.49
N ARG A 137 -14.36 21.16 -7.72
CA ARG A 137 -15.54 20.36 -8.05
C ARG A 137 -15.36 19.59 -9.36
N SER A 138 -14.73 20.21 -10.38
CA SER A 138 -14.45 19.54 -11.65
C SER A 138 -13.50 18.37 -11.44
N GLN A 139 -12.37 18.60 -10.77
CA GLN A 139 -11.39 17.56 -10.45
C GLN A 139 -12.02 16.42 -9.63
N GLU A 140 -12.85 16.75 -8.64
CA GLU A 140 -13.57 15.73 -7.86
C GLU A 140 -14.51 14.90 -8.74
N THR A 141 -15.22 15.52 -9.69
CA THR A 141 -16.08 14.77 -10.62
C THR A 141 -15.29 13.89 -11.58
N GLU A 142 -14.11 14.32 -12.02
CA GLU A 142 -13.20 13.52 -12.86
C GLU A 142 -12.65 12.33 -12.09
N LEU A 143 -12.11 12.56 -10.89
CA LEU A 143 -11.63 11.47 -10.01
C LEU A 143 -12.73 10.44 -9.71
N ARG A 144 -13.98 10.89 -9.51
CA ARG A 144 -15.12 9.98 -9.32
C ARG A 144 -15.46 9.18 -10.59
N LYS A 145 -15.26 9.74 -11.79
CA LYS A 145 -15.43 9.02 -13.06
C LYS A 145 -14.30 8.00 -13.23
N ASP A 146 -13.05 8.40 -13.02
CA ASP A 146 -11.88 7.53 -13.13
C ASP A 146 -11.93 6.36 -12.14
N MET A 147 -12.38 6.62 -10.92
CA MET A 147 -12.61 5.55 -9.95
C MET A 147 -13.67 4.54 -10.43
N ARG A 148 -14.72 5.00 -11.13
CA ARG A 148 -15.76 4.11 -11.68
C ARG A 148 -15.23 3.32 -12.87
N THR A 149 -14.48 3.95 -13.77
CA THR A 149 -13.89 3.26 -14.94
C THR A 149 -12.90 2.19 -14.47
N LEU A 150 -11.99 2.54 -13.56
CA LEU A 150 -11.04 1.58 -12.96
C LEU A 150 -11.75 0.41 -12.28
N LYS A 151 -12.88 0.65 -11.61
CA LYS A 151 -13.67 -0.42 -10.98
C LYS A 151 -14.30 -1.37 -12.01
N VAL A 152 -14.72 -0.84 -13.16
CA VAL A 152 -15.24 -1.65 -14.26
C VAL A 152 -14.12 -2.46 -14.90
N GLU A 153 -12.99 -1.82 -15.23
CA GLU A 153 -11.81 -2.49 -15.81
C GLU A 153 -11.30 -3.61 -14.91
N LEU A 154 -11.20 -3.37 -13.60
CA LEU A 154 -10.84 -4.40 -12.63
C LEU A 154 -11.81 -5.58 -12.69
N LYS A 155 -13.12 -5.30 -12.79
CA LYS A 155 -14.13 -6.36 -12.83
C LYS A 155 -14.09 -7.15 -14.14
N GLU A 156 -13.83 -6.48 -15.26
CA GLU A 156 -13.64 -7.12 -16.56
C GLU A 156 -12.40 -8.02 -16.55
N GLN A 157 -11.29 -7.56 -15.95
CA GLN A 157 -10.07 -8.35 -15.80
C GLN A 157 -10.28 -9.58 -14.90
N GLU A 158 -11.01 -9.43 -13.79
CA GLU A 158 -11.40 -10.55 -12.92
C GLU A 158 -12.22 -11.59 -13.70
N LEU A 159 -13.25 -11.16 -14.43
CA LEU A 159 -14.09 -12.05 -15.23
C LEU A 159 -13.29 -12.76 -16.34
N ALA A 160 -12.40 -12.04 -17.03
CA ALA A 160 -11.52 -12.63 -18.03
C ALA A 160 -10.61 -13.71 -17.42
N SER A 161 -10.06 -13.44 -16.23
CA SER A 161 -9.23 -14.41 -15.51
C SER A 161 -10.02 -15.66 -15.09
N GLU A 162 -11.26 -15.48 -14.65
CA GLU A 162 -12.16 -16.59 -14.29
C GLU A 162 -12.47 -17.47 -15.51
N VAL A 163 -12.72 -16.86 -16.67
CA VAL A 163 -12.92 -17.58 -17.94
C VAL A 163 -11.68 -18.40 -18.32
N VAL A 164 -10.48 -17.83 -18.19
CA VAL A 164 -9.23 -18.56 -18.45
C VAL A 164 -9.08 -19.76 -17.52
N VAL A 165 -9.32 -19.59 -16.22
CA VAL A 165 -9.27 -20.70 -15.24
C VAL A 165 -10.31 -21.78 -15.56
N LYS A 166 -11.53 -21.38 -15.94
CA LYS A 166 -12.58 -22.32 -16.34
C LYS A 166 -12.19 -23.13 -17.58
N ASN A 167 -11.63 -22.47 -18.60
CA ASN A 167 -11.16 -23.14 -19.81
C ASN A 167 -10.00 -24.10 -19.52
N LEU A 168 -9.07 -23.72 -18.64
CA LEU A 168 -7.97 -24.60 -18.24
C LEU A 168 -8.49 -25.85 -17.51
N ARG A 169 -9.47 -25.68 -16.61
CA ARG A 169 -10.13 -26.81 -15.91
C ARG A 169 -10.88 -27.72 -16.87
N LEU A 170 -11.58 -27.16 -17.85
CA LEU A 170 -12.29 -27.95 -18.87
C LEU A 170 -11.29 -28.78 -19.69
N LYS A 171 -10.21 -28.16 -20.16
CA LYS A 171 -9.15 -28.86 -20.89
C LYS A 171 -8.51 -29.97 -20.06
N GLN A 172 -8.24 -29.72 -18.78
CA GLN A 172 -7.74 -30.76 -17.87
C GLN A 172 -8.74 -31.91 -17.70
N GLN A 173 -10.04 -31.65 -17.64
CA GLN A 173 -11.07 -32.68 -17.61
C GLN A 173 -11.12 -33.48 -18.92
N GLU A 174 -10.98 -32.82 -20.07
CA GLU A 174 -10.86 -33.48 -21.38
C GLU A 174 -9.63 -34.39 -21.41
N ASP A 175 -8.46 -33.91 -21.01
CA ASP A 175 -7.22 -34.70 -20.97
C ASP A 175 -7.36 -35.91 -20.02
N LEU A 176 -7.99 -35.73 -18.85
CA LEU A 176 -8.26 -36.81 -17.91
C LEU A 176 -9.23 -37.85 -18.48
N THR A 177 -10.27 -37.44 -19.21
CA THR A 177 -11.21 -38.38 -19.84
C THR A 177 -10.55 -39.14 -20.99
N HIS A 178 -9.72 -38.48 -21.80
CA HIS A 178 -8.89 -39.13 -22.82
C HIS A 178 -7.97 -40.19 -22.20
N LEU A 179 -7.23 -39.83 -21.15
CA LEU A 179 -6.33 -40.76 -20.47
C LEU A 179 -7.07 -41.95 -19.85
N ARG A 180 -8.25 -41.71 -19.26
CA ARG A 180 -9.11 -42.78 -18.72
C ARG A 180 -9.58 -43.73 -19.81
N ASN A 181 -10.00 -43.21 -20.96
CA ASN A 181 -10.43 -44.01 -22.10
C ASN A 181 -9.27 -44.84 -22.66
N ASP A 182 -8.05 -44.30 -22.69
CA ASP A 182 -6.86 -45.02 -23.11
C ASP A 182 -6.53 -46.18 -22.18
N PHE A 183 -6.57 -45.95 -20.86
CA PHE A 183 -6.37 -47.02 -19.89
C PHE A 183 -7.46 -48.10 -19.96
N GLU A 184 -8.72 -47.70 -20.11
CA GLU A 184 -9.83 -48.65 -20.25
C GLU A 184 -9.66 -49.51 -21.52
N ARG A 185 -9.22 -48.91 -22.63
CA ARG A 185 -8.88 -49.64 -23.86
C ARG A 185 -7.74 -50.63 -23.62
N GLN A 186 -6.65 -50.20 -22.98
CA GLN A 186 -5.51 -51.06 -22.69
C GLN A 186 -5.90 -52.25 -21.79
N VAL A 187 -6.73 -52.02 -20.77
CA VAL A 187 -7.25 -53.09 -19.91
C VAL A 187 -8.08 -54.09 -20.73
N LYS A 188 -9.03 -53.62 -21.54
CA LYS A 188 -9.85 -54.49 -22.40
C LYS A 188 -9.00 -55.31 -23.37
N GLU A 189 -7.97 -54.71 -23.96
CA GLU A 189 -7.05 -55.42 -24.85
C GLU A 189 -6.26 -56.51 -24.12
N ILE A 190 -5.80 -56.24 -22.89
CA ILE A 190 -5.09 -57.21 -22.06
C ILE A 190 -6.01 -58.37 -21.66
N GLU A 191 -7.23 -58.06 -21.18
CA GLU A 191 -8.25 -59.04 -20.83
C GLU A 191 -8.58 -59.95 -22.02
N ALA A 192 -8.86 -59.37 -23.19
CA ALA A 192 -9.16 -60.11 -24.41
C ALA A 192 -7.98 -61.02 -24.84
N LYS A 193 -6.74 -60.55 -24.70
CA LYS A 193 -5.53 -61.36 -24.99
C LYS A 193 -5.44 -62.57 -24.05
N TYR A 194 -5.67 -62.39 -22.76
CA TYR A 194 -5.59 -63.49 -21.79
C TYR A 194 -6.78 -64.44 -21.88
N GLU A 195 -7.98 -63.94 -22.15
CA GLU A 195 -9.15 -64.78 -22.37
C GLU A 195 -8.98 -65.66 -23.61
N LYS A 196 -8.44 -65.09 -24.71
CA LYS A 196 -8.08 -65.86 -25.90
C LYS A 196 -7.05 -66.95 -25.58
N LYS A 197 -5.98 -66.62 -24.83
CA LYS A 197 -4.97 -67.61 -24.41
C LYS A 197 -5.58 -68.73 -23.58
N MET A 198 -6.46 -68.40 -22.63
CA MET A 198 -7.13 -69.38 -21.78
C MET A 198 -8.05 -70.30 -22.59
N ARG A 199 -8.80 -69.75 -23.56
CA ARG A 199 -9.66 -70.53 -24.46
C ARG A 199 -8.85 -71.50 -25.30
N VAL A 200 -7.78 -71.02 -25.94
CA VAL A 200 -6.88 -71.85 -26.76
C VAL A 200 -6.29 -72.99 -25.93
N LEU A 201 -5.80 -72.71 -24.71
CA LEU A 201 -5.24 -73.74 -23.83
C LEU A 201 -6.28 -74.79 -23.44
N ARG A 202 -7.52 -74.37 -23.15
CA ARG A 202 -8.63 -75.28 -22.84
C ARG A 202 -8.95 -76.18 -24.04
N ASP A 203 -9.06 -75.60 -25.23
CA ASP A 203 -9.33 -76.34 -26.47
C ASP A 203 -8.20 -77.34 -26.78
N GLU A 204 -6.94 -76.96 -26.54
CA GLU A 204 -5.76 -77.84 -26.70
C GLU A 204 -5.79 -79.05 -25.74
N LEU A 205 -6.09 -78.80 -24.46
CA LEU A 205 -6.19 -79.86 -23.45
C LEU A 205 -7.38 -80.79 -23.72
N ASP A 206 -8.52 -80.24 -24.13
CA ASP A 206 -9.70 -81.03 -24.51
C ASP A 206 -9.42 -81.87 -25.76
N LEU A 207 -8.68 -81.32 -26.73
CA LEU A 207 -8.25 -82.08 -27.90
C LEU A 207 -7.31 -83.22 -27.52
N ARG A 208 -6.29 -82.96 -26.68
CA ARG A 208 -5.39 -84.02 -26.17
C ARG A 208 -6.14 -85.12 -25.44
N ARG A 209 -7.08 -84.75 -24.56
CA ARG A 209 -7.92 -85.71 -23.85
C ARG A 209 -8.74 -86.55 -24.84
N LYS A 210 -9.35 -85.92 -25.85
CA LYS A 210 -10.12 -86.65 -26.88
C LYS A 210 -9.22 -87.61 -27.67
N THR A 211 -8.02 -87.18 -28.08
CA THR A 211 -7.09 -88.05 -28.81
C THR A 211 -6.64 -89.24 -27.95
N GLU A 212 -6.28 -89.01 -26.68
CA GLU A 212 -5.91 -90.08 -25.74
C GLU A 212 -7.05 -91.09 -25.54
N ILE A 213 -8.30 -90.63 -25.44
CA ILE A 213 -9.48 -91.50 -25.36
C ILE A 213 -9.61 -92.34 -26.63
N HIS A 214 -9.54 -91.74 -27.81
CA HIS A 214 -9.63 -92.47 -29.08
C HIS A 214 -8.52 -93.51 -29.22
N GLU A 215 -7.27 -93.19 -28.86
CA GLU A 215 -6.16 -94.14 -28.89
C GLU A 215 -6.38 -95.32 -27.92
N ILE A 216 -6.93 -95.07 -26.72
CA ILE A 216 -7.27 -96.12 -25.76
C ILE A 216 -8.40 -96.99 -26.31
N GLU A 217 -9.43 -96.39 -26.90
CA GLU A 217 -10.55 -97.09 -27.51
C GLU A 217 -10.09 -97.96 -28.68
N GLU A 218 -9.25 -97.46 -29.57
CA GLU A 218 -8.67 -98.25 -30.66
C GLU A 218 -7.85 -99.44 -30.13
N ARG A 219 -7.00 -99.22 -29.11
CA ARG A 219 -6.25 -100.31 -28.48
C ARG A 219 -7.16 -101.37 -27.86
N LYS A 220 -8.20 -100.94 -27.14
CA LYS A 220 -9.18 -101.86 -26.52
C LYS A 220 -9.98 -102.62 -27.58
N ASN A 221 -10.43 -101.94 -28.64
CA ASN A 221 -11.12 -102.58 -29.77
C ASN A 221 -10.22 -103.59 -30.48
N GLY A 222 -8.93 -103.27 -30.64
CA GLY A 222 -7.93 -104.21 -31.13
C GLY A 222 -7.79 -105.46 -30.26
N GLN A 223 -7.74 -105.29 -28.93
CA GLN A 223 -7.72 -106.41 -27.98
C GLN A 223 -9.01 -107.23 -28.04
N ILE A 224 -10.18 -106.60 -28.09
CA ILE A 224 -11.49 -107.27 -28.22
C ILE A 224 -11.52 -108.10 -29.52
N ASN A 225 -11.10 -107.52 -30.65
CA ASN A 225 -11.04 -108.24 -31.93
C ASN A 225 -10.09 -109.43 -31.88
N THR A 226 -8.94 -109.28 -31.21
CA THR A 226 -7.98 -110.39 -31.02
C THR A 226 -8.58 -111.48 -30.15
N LEU A 227 -9.25 -111.10 -29.06
CA LEU A 227 -9.93 -112.02 -28.15
C LEU A 227 -11.08 -112.77 -28.87
N MET A 228 -11.88 -112.06 -29.68
CA MET A 228 -12.93 -112.67 -30.49
C MET A 228 -12.36 -113.71 -31.46
N LYS A 229 -11.27 -113.38 -32.18
CA LYS A 229 -10.59 -114.34 -33.07
C LYS A 229 -10.06 -115.56 -32.32
N ASN A 230 -9.48 -115.34 -31.13
CA ASN A 230 -8.99 -116.44 -30.29
C ASN A 230 -10.14 -117.32 -29.80
N HIS A 231 -11.26 -116.73 -29.39
CA HIS A 231 -12.45 -117.49 -29.01
C HIS A 231 -13.03 -118.25 -30.20
N GLU A 232 -13.13 -117.64 -31.38
CA GLU A 232 -13.64 -118.31 -32.58
C GLU A 232 -12.74 -119.49 -32.99
N LYS A 233 -11.41 -119.32 -32.90
CA LYS A 233 -10.46 -120.41 -33.06
C LYS A 233 -10.67 -121.50 -32.01
N ALA A 234 -10.75 -121.15 -30.72
CA ALA A 234 -10.97 -122.12 -29.65
C ALA A 234 -12.31 -122.85 -29.80
N PHE A 235 -13.39 -122.16 -30.22
CA PHE A 235 -14.67 -122.79 -30.54
C PHE A 235 -14.56 -123.73 -31.75
N SER A 236 -13.80 -123.35 -32.78
CA SER A 236 -13.52 -124.23 -33.92
C SER A 236 -12.73 -125.46 -33.48
N ASP A 237 -11.69 -125.28 -32.68
CA ASP A 237 -10.87 -126.36 -32.12
C ASP A 237 -11.70 -127.29 -31.21
N ILE A 238 -12.60 -126.73 -30.38
CA ILE A 238 -13.56 -127.50 -29.56
C ILE A 238 -14.55 -128.25 -30.44
N LYS A 239 -15.08 -127.61 -31.49
CA LYS A 239 -16.00 -128.26 -32.44
C LYS A 239 -15.31 -129.40 -33.18
N ASN A 240 -14.06 -129.21 -33.58
CA ASN A 240 -13.23 -130.25 -34.19
C ASN A 240 -12.95 -131.37 -33.19
N TYR A 241 -12.59 -131.04 -31.94
CA TYR A 241 -12.41 -132.02 -30.86
C TYR A 241 -13.68 -132.84 -30.62
N TYR A 242 -14.86 -132.22 -30.55
CA TYR A 242 -16.12 -132.95 -30.40
C TYR A 242 -16.55 -133.69 -31.68
N ASN A 243 -16.18 -133.22 -32.88
CA ASN A 243 -16.34 -133.99 -34.12
C ASN A 243 -15.44 -135.23 -34.14
N ASP A 244 -14.19 -135.10 -33.70
CA ASP A 244 -13.24 -136.20 -33.57
C ASP A 244 -13.64 -137.16 -32.45
N VAL A 245 -14.18 -136.64 -31.35
CA VAL A 245 -14.76 -137.42 -30.26
C VAL A 245 -16.07 -138.05 -30.69
N THR A 246 -16.89 -137.46 -31.56
CA THR A 246 -18.11 -138.14 -32.08
C THR A 246 -17.75 -139.23 -33.08
N LEU A 247 -16.72 -139.03 -33.92
CA LEU A 247 -16.14 -140.08 -34.76
C LEU A 247 -15.55 -141.21 -33.92
N ASN A 248 -14.72 -140.87 -32.91
CA ASN A 248 -14.17 -141.83 -31.97
C ASN A 248 -15.26 -142.46 -31.10
N ASN A 249 -16.31 -141.75 -30.70
CA ASN A 249 -17.43 -142.29 -29.94
C ASN A 249 -18.32 -143.17 -30.82
N LEU A 250 -18.42 -142.95 -32.13
CA LEU A 250 -19.05 -143.92 -33.03
C LEU A 250 -18.25 -145.24 -33.06
N ALA A 251 -16.92 -145.14 -33.08
CA ALA A 251 -16.02 -146.28 -32.98
C ALA A 251 -16.05 -146.93 -31.58
N LEU A 252 -16.18 -146.13 -30.53
CA LEU A 252 -16.20 -146.53 -29.13
C LEU A 252 -17.58 -147.05 -28.69
N ILE A 253 -18.70 -146.59 -29.26
CA ILE A 253 -20.05 -147.14 -29.02
C ILE A 253 -20.14 -148.59 -29.50
N ASN A 254 -19.39 -148.95 -30.55
CA ASN A 254 -19.22 -150.35 -30.93
C ASN A 254 -18.45 -151.17 -29.89
N THR A 255 -17.54 -150.56 -29.12
CA THR A 255 -16.71 -151.21 -28.08
C THR A 255 -17.27 -151.08 -26.65
N LEU A 256 -18.10 -150.09 -26.36
CA LEU A 256 -18.70 -149.83 -25.04
C LEU A 256 -20.06 -150.50 -24.85
N LYS A 257 -20.69 -151.03 -25.92
CA LYS A 257 -21.74 -152.04 -25.75
C LYS A 257 -21.23 -153.29 -25.01
N GLU A 258 -19.91 -153.54 -25.01
CA GLU A 258 -19.28 -154.65 -24.28
C GLU A 258 -18.87 -154.30 -22.84
N GLN A 259 -18.73 -153.03 -22.47
CA GLN A 259 -18.18 -152.63 -21.16
C GLN A 259 -19.17 -151.93 -20.21
N MET A 260 -20.41 -151.70 -20.65
CA MET A 260 -21.46 -151.05 -19.84
C MET A 260 -22.01 -151.92 -18.70
N GLU A 261 -21.65 -153.19 -18.64
CA GLU A 261 -22.00 -154.09 -17.53
C GLU A 261 -21.12 -153.89 -16.29
N GLU A 262 -19.97 -153.21 -16.38
CA GLU A 262 -18.95 -153.27 -15.32
C GLU A 262 -18.90 -152.04 -14.38
N MET A 263 -19.37 -150.86 -14.80
CA MET A 263 -19.18 -149.60 -14.07
C MET A 263 -20.36 -149.14 -13.20
N LYS A 264 -21.25 -150.06 -12.81
CA LYS A 264 -22.39 -149.79 -11.90
C LYS A 264 -22.02 -149.82 -10.40
N LYS A 265 -20.73 -149.78 -10.04
CA LYS A 265 -20.22 -150.12 -8.70
C LYS A 265 -19.38 -149.04 -7.97
N LYS A 266 -19.27 -147.79 -8.44
CA LYS A 266 -18.39 -146.77 -7.81
C LYS A 266 -19.06 -145.42 -7.54
N GLU A 267 -20.30 -145.43 -7.08
CA GLU A 267 -21.08 -144.21 -6.78
C GLU A 267 -21.00 -143.80 -5.28
N ASP A 268 -20.65 -144.71 -4.37
CA ASP A 268 -20.80 -144.49 -2.92
C ASP A 268 -19.66 -143.71 -2.20
N HIS A 269 -18.71 -143.06 -2.89
CA HIS A 269 -17.53 -142.49 -2.21
C HIS A 269 -17.57 -140.97 -1.92
N LEU A 270 -18.43 -140.18 -2.57
CA LEU A 270 -18.30 -138.71 -2.56
C LEU A 270 -19.17 -137.96 -1.53
N GLU A 271 -19.83 -138.68 -0.60
CA GLU A 271 -20.77 -138.05 0.33
C GLU A 271 -20.16 -137.57 1.67
N LYS A 272 -18.83 -137.67 1.88
CA LYS A 272 -18.20 -137.39 3.19
C LYS A 272 -17.41 -136.08 3.34
N GLU A 273 -17.22 -135.26 2.29
CA GLU A 273 -16.39 -134.04 2.37
C GLU A 273 -17.17 -132.74 2.74
N MET A 274 -18.50 -132.81 2.85
CA MET A 274 -19.36 -131.61 3.00
C MET A 274 -19.34 -130.96 4.41
N ALA A 275 -18.96 -131.70 5.46
CA ALA A 275 -19.16 -131.24 6.85
C ALA A 275 -18.01 -130.35 7.40
N GLU A 276 -16.81 -130.44 6.84
CA GLU A 276 -15.62 -129.73 7.36
C GLU A 276 -15.56 -128.26 6.94
N VAL A 277 -16.15 -127.93 5.77
CA VAL A 277 -16.19 -126.58 5.19
C VAL A 277 -17.11 -125.63 5.97
N LEU A 278 -18.17 -126.16 6.60
CA LEU A 278 -19.16 -125.34 7.34
C LEU A 278 -18.66 -124.84 8.70
N LEU A 279 -17.73 -125.55 9.35
CA LEU A 279 -17.21 -125.17 10.68
C LEU A 279 -16.12 -124.08 10.59
N GLN A 280 -15.33 -124.09 9.51
CA GLN A 280 -14.27 -123.09 9.28
C GLN A 280 -14.84 -121.71 8.94
N ASN A 281 -15.99 -121.64 8.26
CA ASN A 281 -16.64 -120.38 7.87
C ASN A 281 -17.19 -119.59 9.08
N LYS A 282 -17.65 -120.28 10.13
CA LYS A 282 -18.12 -119.64 11.37
C LYS A 282 -17.01 -119.05 12.26
N ARG A 283 -15.77 -119.55 12.17
CA ARG A 283 -14.63 -119.06 12.98
C ARG A 283 -14.00 -117.76 12.45
N LEU A 284 -14.22 -117.43 11.18
CA LEU A 284 -13.58 -116.31 10.48
C LEU A 284 -14.44 -115.03 10.41
N ALA A 285 -15.71 -115.08 10.82
CA ALA A 285 -16.65 -113.97 10.73
C ALA A 285 -16.38 -112.84 11.75
N ASP A 286 -16.15 -113.18 13.03
CA ASP A 286 -15.93 -112.19 14.09
C ASP A 286 -14.61 -111.40 13.96
N PRO A 287 -13.47 -112.00 13.54
CA PRO A 287 -12.25 -111.24 13.24
C PRO A 287 -12.42 -110.30 12.05
N LEU A 288 -13.18 -110.70 11.02
CA LEU A 288 -13.42 -109.89 9.83
C LEU A 288 -14.28 -108.65 10.15
N GLN A 289 -15.28 -108.79 11.03
CA GLN A 289 -16.11 -107.66 11.44
C GLN A 289 -15.34 -106.65 12.29
N ARG A 290 -14.52 -107.10 13.24
CA ARG A 290 -13.65 -106.20 14.04
C ARG A 290 -12.65 -105.44 13.17
N ALA A 291 -12.04 -106.10 12.19
CA ALA A 291 -11.14 -105.43 11.23
C ALA A 291 -11.86 -104.37 10.38
N ARG A 292 -13.13 -104.61 9.99
CA ARG A 292 -13.95 -103.61 9.27
C ARG A 292 -14.25 -102.39 10.12
N ASP A 293 -14.62 -102.58 11.38
CA ASP A 293 -14.95 -101.49 12.29
C ASP A 293 -13.69 -100.63 12.57
N GLU A 294 -12.53 -101.25 12.78
CA GLU A 294 -11.24 -100.56 12.91
C GLU A 294 -10.87 -99.76 11.65
N VAL A 295 -11.05 -100.33 10.45
CA VAL A 295 -10.81 -99.62 9.19
C VAL A 295 -11.72 -98.39 9.08
N SER A 296 -12.99 -98.50 9.45
CA SER A 296 -13.93 -97.38 9.43
C SER A 296 -13.54 -96.26 10.40
N GLU A 297 -13.05 -96.62 11.59
CA GLU A 297 -12.63 -95.66 12.59
C GLU A 297 -11.33 -94.95 12.21
N LEU A 298 -10.38 -95.69 11.61
CA LEU A 298 -9.14 -95.15 11.05
C LEU A 298 -9.41 -94.22 9.86
N GLN A 299 -10.33 -94.57 8.97
CA GLN A 299 -10.77 -93.70 7.87
C GLN A 299 -11.37 -92.38 8.39
N ARG A 300 -12.18 -92.42 9.46
CA ARG A 300 -12.73 -91.22 10.09
C ARG A 300 -11.63 -90.34 10.72
N LYS A 301 -10.65 -90.95 11.40
CA LYS A 301 -9.50 -90.22 11.98
C LYS A 301 -8.63 -89.58 10.90
N LEU A 302 -8.40 -90.29 9.79
CA LEU A 302 -7.68 -89.77 8.62
C LEU A 302 -8.38 -88.54 8.02
N ALA A 303 -9.70 -88.61 7.82
CA ALA A 303 -10.48 -87.50 7.28
C ALA A 303 -10.46 -86.25 8.19
N HIS A 304 -10.46 -86.43 9.51
CA HIS A 304 -10.25 -85.31 10.45
C HIS A 304 -8.85 -84.72 10.33
N TYR A 305 -7.82 -85.56 10.28
CA TYR A 305 -6.43 -85.12 10.13
C TYR A 305 -6.20 -84.34 8.82
N GLU A 306 -6.81 -84.76 7.71
CA GLU A 306 -6.77 -84.06 6.43
C GLU A 306 -7.43 -82.67 6.50
N LYS A 307 -8.57 -82.55 7.19
CA LYS A 307 -9.24 -81.27 7.44
C LYS A 307 -8.36 -80.33 8.27
N ASP A 308 -7.79 -80.84 9.36
CA ASP A 308 -6.92 -80.05 10.24
C ASP A 308 -5.66 -79.58 9.49
N LYS A 309 -5.10 -80.43 8.63
CA LYS A 309 -3.97 -80.07 7.75
C LYS A 309 -4.33 -78.94 6.79
N ALA A 310 -5.53 -78.95 6.20
CA ALA A 310 -6.01 -77.89 5.31
C ALA A 310 -6.24 -76.57 6.07
N ILE A 311 -6.83 -76.63 7.27
CA ILE A 311 -7.03 -75.45 8.14
C ILE A 311 -5.68 -74.86 8.55
N LEU A 312 -4.73 -75.71 8.96
CA LEU A 312 -3.37 -75.28 9.32
C LEU A 312 -2.66 -74.59 8.16
N ALA A 313 -2.80 -75.11 6.94
CA ALA A 313 -2.23 -74.49 5.74
C ALA A 313 -2.82 -73.09 5.48
N SER A 314 -4.15 -72.95 5.61
CA SER A 314 -4.85 -71.66 5.48
C SER A 314 -4.40 -70.66 6.55
N ILE A 315 -4.32 -71.07 7.82
CA ILE A 315 -3.87 -70.21 8.91
C ILE A 315 -2.40 -69.79 8.70
N ARG A 316 -1.52 -70.70 8.26
CA ARG A 316 -0.13 -70.36 7.94
C ARG A 316 -0.02 -69.36 6.79
N ALA A 317 -0.83 -69.52 5.75
CA ALA A 317 -0.86 -68.55 4.65
C ALA A 317 -1.31 -67.17 5.14
N ARG A 318 -2.35 -67.11 5.98
CA ARG A 318 -2.85 -65.87 6.55
C ARG A 318 -1.84 -65.21 7.49
N LEU A 319 -1.17 -66.01 8.34
CA LEU A 319 -0.10 -65.54 9.23
C LEU A 319 1.02 -64.88 8.43
N LYS A 320 1.47 -65.52 7.34
CA LYS A 320 2.53 -64.99 6.49
C LYS A 320 2.17 -63.64 5.85
N VAL A 321 0.90 -63.46 5.46
CA VAL A 321 0.40 -62.18 4.94
C VAL A 321 0.41 -61.13 6.06
N THR A 322 -0.16 -61.45 7.23
CA THR A 322 -0.19 -60.50 8.35
C THR A 322 1.20 -60.12 8.88
N GLU A 323 2.16 -61.05 8.86
CA GLU A 323 3.55 -60.75 9.22
C GLU A 323 4.24 -59.83 8.22
N LYS A 324 3.90 -59.96 6.93
CA LYS A 324 4.38 -59.05 5.90
C LYS A 324 3.77 -57.66 6.11
N ASP A 325 2.45 -57.58 6.27
CA ASP A 325 1.74 -56.31 6.48
C ASP A 325 2.26 -55.60 7.74
N LEU A 326 2.56 -56.34 8.82
CA LEU A 326 3.15 -55.79 10.03
C LEU A 326 4.53 -55.17 9.77
N LYS A 327 5.39 -55.84 8.98
CA LYS A 327 6.73 -55.33 8.63
C LYS A 327 6.65 -54.10 7.74
N ASP A 328 5.75 -54.11 6.76
CA ASP A 328 5.52 -52.99 5.87
C ASP A 328 5.03 -51.76 6.67
N LEU A 329 4.07 -51.97 7.59
CA LEU A 329 3.54 -50.91 8.46
C LEU A 329 4.58 -50.37 9.47
N GLN A 330 5.43 -51.24 10.01
CA GLN A 330 6.56 -50.84 10.86
C GLN A 330 7.54 -49.94 10.11
N TRP A 331 7.85 -50.27 8.86
CA TRP A 331 8.73 -49.45 8.03
C TRP A 331 8.11 -48.09 7.72
N GLU A 332 6.82 -48.07 7.34
CA GLU A 332 6.09 -46.81 7.12
C GLU A 332 6.06 -45.94 8.37
N HIS A 333 5.85 -46.54 9.55
CA HIS A 333 5.87 -45.84 10.82
C HIS A 333 7.23 -45.19 11.11
N GLU A 334 8.32 -45.94 10.94
CA GLU A 334 9.69 -45.44 11.14
C GLU A 334 9.99 -44.26 10.21
N VAL A 335 9.63 -44.36 8.92
CA VAL A 335 9.81 -43.29 7.93
C VAL A 335 8.99 -42.06 8.32
N LEU A 336 7.75 -42.24 8.76
CA LEU A 336 6.88 -41.14 9.16
C LEU A 336 7.39 -40.44 10.43
N GLN A 337 7.92 -41.21 11.38
CA GLN A 337 8.50 -40.69 12.62
C GLN A 337 9.77 -39.86 12.35
N GLN A 338 10.64 -40.32 11.44
CA GLN A 338 11.80 -39.53 11.02
C GLN A 338 11.39 -38.24 10.31
N ARG A 339 10.39 -38.29 9.41
CA ARG A 339 9.85 -37.09 8.75
C ARG A 339 9.25 -36.12 9.75
N PHE A 340 8.52 -36.61 10.73
CA PHE A 340 7.94 -35.79 11.79
C PHE A 340 9.00 -35.09 12.61
N SER A 341 10.05 -35.81 13.04
CA SER A 341 11.19 -35.22 13.77
C SER A 341 11.83 -34.08 12.98
N LYS A 342 12.09 -34.29 11.68
CA LYS A 342 12.69 -33.26 10.83
C LYS A 342 11.81 -32.02 10.71
N VAL A 343 10.50 -32.18 10.51
CA VAL A 343 9.56 -31.06 10.43
C VAL A 343 9.47 -30.31 11.77
N GLN A 344 9.56 -31.03 12.89
CA GLN A 344 9.59 -30.43 14.21
C GLN A 344 10.87 -29.60 14.41
N ASP A 345 12.02 -30.11 14.01
CA ASP A 345 13.30 -29.38 14.07
C ASP A 345 13.27 -28.13 13.18
N GLU A 346 12.73 -28.22 11.96
CA GLU A 346 12.56 -27.08 11.05
C GLU A 346 11.64 -26.01 11.63
N ARG A 347 10.54 -26.42 12.27
CA ARG A 347 9.63 -25.50 12.98
C ARG A 347 10.36 -24.78 14.12
N ASP A 348 11.11 -25.52 14.92
CA ASP A 348 11.77 -24.98 16.11
C ASP A 348 12.90 -24.03 15.73
N ASP A 349 13.69 -24.36 14.70
CA ASP A 349 14.71 -23.48 14.13
C ASP A 349 14.09 -22.19 13.55
N LEU A 350 12.97 -22.30 12.82
CA LEU A 350 12.27 -21.13 12.28
C LEU A 350 11.75 -20.22 13.40
N TYR A 351 11.21 -20.80 14.47
CA TYR A 351 10.72 -20.04 15.63
C TYR A 351 11.86 -19.33 16.37
N GLN A 352 13.01 -19.99 16.52
CA GLN A 352 14.21 -19.38 17.10
C GLN A 352 14.74 -18.22 16.24
N LYS A 353 14.85 -18.42 14.92
CA LYS A 353 15.27 -17.38 13.97
C LYS A 353 14.34 -16.17 13.99
N PHE A 354 13.03 -16.41 14.01
CA PHE A 354 12.02 -15.36 14.11
C PHE A 354 12.17 -14.54 15.39
N THR A 355 12.29 -15.23 16.53
CA THR A 355 12.48 -14.58 17.84
C THR A 355 13.77 -13.75 17.86
N LYS A 356 14.85 -14.28 17.31
CA LYS A 356 16.14 -13.59 17.20
C LYS A 356 16.03 -12.34 16.33
N ALA A 357 15.40 -12.44 15.16
CA ALA A 357 15.20 -11.31 14.26
C ALA A 357 14.36 -10.19 14.90
N ILE A 358 13.30 -10.53 15.63
CA ILE A 358 12.50 -9.55 16.38
C ILE A 358 13.38 -8.82 17.41
N ASN A 359 14.12 -9.57 18.21
CA ASN A 359 14.97 -8.99 19.26
C ASN A 359 16.05 -8.09 18.66
N GLU A 360 16.66 -8.49 17.54
CA GLU A 360 17.65 -7.65 16.83
C GLU A 360 17.05 -6.35 16.30
N VAL A 361 15.85 -6.40 15.72
CA VAL A 361 15.14 -5.19 15.24
C VAL A 361 14.80 -4.28 16.41
N GLN A 362 14.23 -4.84 17.49
CA GLN A 362 13.89 -4.08 18.71
C GLN A 362 15.13 -3.46 19.35
N GLN A 363 16.25 -4.17 19.40
CA GLN A 363 17.51 -3.63 19.93
C GLN A 363 18.05 -2.49 19.06
N LYS A 364 18.02 -2.63 17.74
CA LYS A 364 18.48 -1.59 16.81
C LYS A 364 17.62 -0.33 16.88
N THR A 365 16.30 -0.47 16.87
CA THR A 365 15.38 0.68 17.02
C THR A 365 15.48 1.28 18.41
N GLY A 366 15.59 0.46 19.47
CA GLY A 366 15.84 0.92 20.83
C GLY A 366 17.13 1.74 20.96
N PHE A 367 18.23 1.30 20.34
CA PHE A 367 19.48 2.06 20.34
C PHE A 367 19.37 3.38 19.55
N LYS A 368 18.70 3.37 18.39
CA LYS A 368 18.44 4.60 17.60
C LYS A 368 17.61 5.59 18.41
N ASN A 369 16.56 5.13 19.10
CA ASN A 369 15.72 5.97 19.95
C ASN A 369 16.51 6.55 21.12
N LEU A 370 17.29 5.72 21.83
CA LEU A 370 18.14 6.19 22.94
C LEU A 370 19.15 7.25 22.48
N LEU A 371 19.74 7.08 21.30
CA LEU A 371 20.67 8.05 20.73
C LEU A 371 19.97 9.38 20.40
N LEU A 372 18.77 9.32 19.81
CA LEU A 372 17.96 10.49 19.51
C LEU A 372 17.52 11.22 20.79
N GLU A 373 17.09 10.49 21.81
CA GLU A 373 16.75 11.05 23.13
C GLU A 373 17.95 11.76 23.75
N ARG A 374 19.13 11.13 23.77
CA ARG A 374 20.35 11.77 24.27
C ARG A 374 20.72 13.03 23.49
N LYS A 375 20.58 13.00 22.15
CA LYS A 375 20.82 14.17 21.31
C LYS A 375 19.82 15.29 21.63
N LEU A 376 18.56 14.96 21.83
CA LEU A 376 17.50 15.92 22.18
C LEU A 376 17.78 16.54 23.55
N ILE A 377 18.10 15.74 24.57
CA ILE A 377 18.48 16.23 25.90
C ILE A 377 19.71 17.15 25.81
N GLY A 378 20.73 16.75 25.04
CA GLY A 378 21.93 17.57 24.83
C GLY A 378 21.62 18.91 24.16
N LEU A 379 20.77 18.93 23.14
CA LEU A 379 20.33 20.15 22.46
C LEU A 379 19.46 21.03 23.37
N ALA A 380 18.57 20.43 24.17
CA ALA A 380 17.74 21.16 25.13
C ALA A 380 18.59 21.84 26.21
N SER A 381 19.58 21.14 26.77
CA SER A 381 20.53 21.75 27.73
C SER A 381 21.36 22.86 27.10
N LEU A 382 21.74 22.71 25.83
CA LEU A 382 22.46 23.76 25.11
C LEU A 382 21.58 24.99 24.86
N LEU A 383 20.31 24.78 24.52
CA LEU A 383 19.31 25.84 24.36
C LEU A 383 19.12 26.60 25.68
N GLU A 384 18.89 25.90 26.79
CA GLU A 384 18.71 26.50 28.12
C GLU A 384 19.92 27.35 28.52
N LYS A 385 21.15 26.85 28.30
CA LYS A 385 22.37 27.64 28.53
C LYS A 385 22.43 28.89 27.66
N LYS A 386 21.98 28.82 26.40
CA LYS A 386 21.97 29.96 25.49
C LYS A 386 20.91 30.99 25.86
N GLU A 387 19.74 30.55 26.33
CA GLU A 387 18.69 31.43 26.86
C GLU A 387 19.16 32.16 28.11
N VAL A 388 19.82 31.47 29.05
CA VAL A 388 20.41 32.11 30.24
C VAL A 388 21.47 33.15 29.84
N GLN A 389 22.41 32.79 28.97
CA GLN A 389 23.43 33.72 28.45
C GLN A 389 22.80 34.95 27.77
N LEU A 390 21.75 34.74 26.98
CA LEU A 390 21.02 35.84 26.32
C LEU A 390 20.37 36.74 27.35
N ASN A 391 19.66 36.18 28.33
CA ASN A 391 18.99 36.95 29.39
C ASN A 391 19.98 37.76 30.24
N GLU A 392 21.15 37.21 30.57
CA GLU A 392 22.21 37.93 31.26
C GLU A 392 22.72 39.13 30.46
N VAL A 393 22.98 38.95 29.16
CA VAL A 393 23.42 40.03 28.27
C VAL A 393 22.34 41.11 28.14
N LEU A 394 21.08 40.71 27.99
CA LEU A 394 19.95 41.65 27.91
C LEU A 394 19.80 42.47 29.20
N ALA A 395 19.92 41.83 30.36
CA ALA A 395 19.86 42.51 31.66
C ALA A 395 21.04 43.47 31.88
N ALA A 396 22.26 43.11 31.46
CA ALA A 396 23.44 43.96 31.59
C ALA A 396 23.44 45.18 30.65
N SER A 397 22.74 45.08 29.52
CA SER A 397 22.79 46.09 28.46
C SER A 397 21.81 47.26 28.64
N ASN A 398 20.87 47.18 29.60
CA ASN A 398 19.86 48.22 29.89
C ASN A 398 19.18 48.80 28.63
N LEU A 399 18.93 47.95 27.63
CA LEU A 399 18.33 48.36 26.36
C LEU A 399 16.83 48.63 26.54
N ASP A 400 16.29 49.57 25.77
CA ASP A 400 14.83 49.80 25.73
C ASP A 400 14.10 48.52 25.28
N PRO A 401 13.22 47.94 26.12
CA PRO A 401 12.52 46.70 25.81
C PRO A 401 11.68 46.77 24.53
N SER A 402 11.16 47.95 24.19
CA SER A 402 10.32 48.13 23.01
C SER A 402 11.14 48.07 21.71
N ALA A 403 12.30 48.75 21.68
CA ALA A 403 13.21 48.72 20.55
C ALA A 403 13.86 47.34 20.36
N LEU A 404 14.21 46.65 21.45
CA LEU A 404 14.78 45.30 21.40
C LEU A 404 13.79 44.30 20.79
N THR A 405 12.53 44.32 21.21
CA THR A 405 11.49 43.42 20.69
C THR A 405 11.32 43.57 19.18
N VAL A 406 11.32 44.82 18.69
CA VAL A 406 11.20 45.12 17.25
C VAL A 406 12.39 44.58 16.46
N VAL A 407 13.62 44.71 16.99
CA VAL A 407 14.83 44.20 16.33
C VAL A 407 14.85 42.67 16.34
N THR A 408 14.47 42.03 17.45
CA THR A 408 14.38 40.57 17.57
C THR A 408 13.37 40.00 16.58
N HIS A 409 12.15 40.55 16.51
CA HIS A 409 11.13 40.08 15.57
C HIS A 409 11.58 40.24 14.11
N LYS A 410 12.22 41.37 13.78
CA LYS A 410 12.74 41.59 12.43
C LYS A 410 13.87 40.62 12.07
N LEU A 411 14.67 40.19 13.06
CA LEU A 411 15.71 39.18 12.86
C LEU A 411 15.09 37.78 12.72
N GLU A 412 14.06 37.45 13.50
CA GLU A 412 13.25 36.23 13.37
C GLU A 412 12.64 36.13 11.97
N ASP A 413 11.98 37.19 11.47
CA ASP A 413 11.41 37.24 10.13
C ASP A 413 12.47 36.98 9.03
N VAL A 414 13.67 37.54 9.20
CA VAL A 414 14.79 37.32 8.26
C VAL A 414 15.28 35.87 8.35
N LEU A 415 15.42 35.31 9.54
CA LEU A 415 15.84 33.92 9.73
C LEU A 415 14.81 32.95 9.14
N ASP A 416 13.51 33.19 9.36
CA ASP A 416 12.43 32.37 8.80
C ASP A 416 12.37 32.47 7.28
N SER A 417 12.51 33.69 6.73
CA SER A 417 12.62 33.89 5.28
C SER A 417 13.81 33.11 4.69
N LYS A 418 14.97 33.16 5.33
CA LYS A 418 16.17 32.41 4.89
C LYS A 418 15.99 30.90 5.03
N ASN A 419 15.41 30.43 6.12
CA ASN A 419 15.12 29.01 6.34
C ASN A 419 14.14 28.46 5.30
N ASN A 420 13.10 29.23 4.96
CA ASN A 420 12.16 28.85 3.91
C ASN A 420 12.85 28.85 2.54
N ALA A 421 13.67 29.85 2.22
CA ALA A 421 14.46 29.85 0.99
C ALA A 421 15.42 28.64 0.90
N ILE A 422 16.03 28.21 2.01
CA ILE A 422 16.85 27.00 2.05
C ILE A 422 16.01 25.76 1.73
N LYS A 423 14.82 25.62 2.33
CA LYS A 423 13.91 24.49 2.06
C LYS A 423 13.46 24.48 0.61
N ASP A 424 13.09 25.64 0.06
CA ASP A 424 12.66 25.79 -1.32
C ASP A 424 13.79 25.42 -2.29
N LEU A 425 15.01 25.90 -2.04
CA LEU A 425 16.18 25.56 -2.86
C LEU A 425 16.55 24.08 -2.77
N GLN A 426 16.41 23.46 -1.59
CA GLN A 426 16.61 22.02 -1.43
C GLN A 426 15.57 21.21 -2.20
N TYR A 427 14.31 21.64 -2.17
CA TYR A 427 13.22 21.04 -2.94
C TYR A 427 13.45 21.20 -4.45
N GLU A 428 13.83 22.40 -4.90
CA GLU A 428 14.16 22.68 -6.29
C GLU A 428 15.34 21.84 -6.78
N LEU A 429 16.39 21.71 -5.97
CA LEU A 429 17.53 20.85 -6.29
C LEU A 429 17.09 19.38 -6.42
N ALA A 430 16.28 18.89 -5.48
CA ALA A 430 15.72 17.54 -5.55
C ALA A 430 14.87 17.33 -6.82
N ARG A 431 14.08 18.33 -7.20
CA ARG A 431 13.27 18.34 -8.42
C ARG A 431 14.10 18.26 -9.69
N VAL A 432 15.17 19.06 -9.77
CA VAL A 432 16.07 19.07 -10.92
C VAL A 432 16.84 17.76 -11.01
N CYS A 433 17.39 17.25 -9.90
CA CYS A 433 18.08 15.95 -9.89
C CYS A 433 17.15 14.80 -10.33
N LYS A 434 15.88 14.83 -9.90
CA LYS A 434 14.89 13.85 -10.37
C LYS A 434 14.61 13.98 -11.86
N ALA A 435 14.34 15.19 -12.34
CA ALA A 435 14.10 15.43 -13.77
C ALA A 435 15.30 15.02 -14.63
N HIS A 436 16.52 15.21 -14.13
CA HIS A 436 17.75 14.74 -14.78
C HIS A 436 17.79 13.21 -14.87
N ASN A 437 17.56 12.51 -13.76
CA ASN A 437 17.58 11.04 -13.73
C ASN A 437 16.45 10.43 -14.58
N ASP A 438 15.24 11.00 -14.54
CA ASP A 438 14.10 10.58 -15.37
C ASP A 438 14.43 10.77 -16.87
N LEU A 439 15.04 11.91 -17.22
CA LEU A 439 15.47 12.19 -18.59
C LEU A 439 16.53 11.19 -19.07
N LEU A 440 17.52 10.86 -18.23
CA LEU A 440 18.51 9.82 -18.54
C LEU A 440 17.84 8.48 -18.85
N GLN A 441 16.90 8.03 -18.01
CA GLN A 441 16.14 6.80 -18.25
C GLN A 441 15.35 6.84 -19.56
N THR A 442 14.71 7.98 -19.88
CA THR A 442 13.98 8.11 -21.17
C THR A 442 14.91 8.04 -22.38
N TYR A 443 16.11 8.63 -22.31
CA TYR A 443 17.10 8.53 -23.38
C TYR A 443 17.63 7.11 -23.52
N GLU A 444 17.95 6.43 -22.43
CA GLU A 444 18.39 5.04 -22.45
C GLU A 444 17.32 4.12 -23.08
N ALA A 445 16.06 4.29 -22.67
CA ALA A 445 14.93 3.57 -23.26
C ALA A 445 14.79 3.86 -24.77
N LYS A 446 15.00 5.12 -25.18
CA LYS A 446 14.88 5.51 -26.59
C LYS A 446 16.04 4.98 -27.45
N LEU A 447 17.28 5.04 -26.97
CA LEU A 447 18.45 4.47 -27.63
C LEU A 447 18.29 2.95 -27.81
N THR A 448 17.84 2.27 -26.75
CA THR A 448 17.51 0.85 -26.80
C THR A 448 16.41 0.56 -27.83
N SER A 449 15.36 1.40 -27.91
CA SER A 449 14.27 1.25 -28.88
C SER A 449 14.71 1.39 -30.35
N PHE A 450 15.78 2.16 -30.61
CA PHE A 450 16.40 2.30 -31.93
C PHE A 450 17.50 1.27 -32.20
N GLY A 451 17.72 0.32 -31.30
CA GLY A 451 18.74 -0.72 -31.45
C GLY A 451 20.16 -0.23 -31.26
N ILE A 452 20.37 0.91 -30.60
CA ILE A 452 21.69 1.45 -30.26
C ILE A 452 22.09 0.91 -28.88
N PRO A 453 23.11 0.03 -28.77
CA PRO A 453 23.59 -0.46 -27.48
C PRO A 453 24.17 0.68 -26.64
N LEU A 454 23.81 0.74 -25.35
CA LEU A 454 24.28 1.78 -24.41
C LEU A 454 25.81 1.77 -24.25
N ASP A 455 26.46 0.63 -24.49
CA ASP A 455 27.93 0.49 -24.46
C ASP A 455 28.64 1.29 -25.57
N ASN A 456 27.93 1.66 -26.64
CA ASN A 456 28.49 2.40 -27.77
C ASN A 456 28.58 3.93 -27.52
N LEU A 457 28.07 4.43 -26.38
CA LEU A 457 28.07 5.85 -26.05
C LEU A 457 29.46 6.38 -25.66
N GLY A 458 30.38 5.51 -25.22
CA GLY A 458 31.75 5.89 -24.85
C GLY A 458 31.88 6.69 -23.54
N PHE A 459 30.77 7.00 -22.86
CA PHE A 459 30.73 7.60 -21.52
C PHE A 459 29.56 7.03 -20.71
N LYS A 460 29.66 7.09 -19.37
CA LYS A 460 28.57 6.74 -18.46
C LYS A 460 27.99 8.03 -17.86
N PRO A 461 26.71 8.33 -18.06
CA PRO A 461 26.07 9.46 -17.38
C PRO A 461 26.18 9.31 -15.87
N LEU A 462 26.42 10.42 -15.15
CA LEU A 462 26.46 10.41 -13.69
C LEU A 462 25.04 10.60 -13.16
N GLU A 463 24.50 9.59 -12.48
CA GLU A 463 23.23 9.74 -11.77
C GLU A 463 23.41 10.71 -10.60
N THR A 464 22.58 11.75 -10.56
CA THR A 464 22.57 12.69 -9.44
C THR A 464 21.88 12.07 -8.23
N SER A 465 22.65 11.71 -7.20
CA SER A 465 22.16 11.28 -5.89
C SER A 465 22.29 12.41 -4.88
N MET A 466 21.19 12.79 -4.23
CA MET A 466 21.20 13.75 -3.13
C MET A 466 21.85 13.12 -1.90
N LEU A 467 22.84 13.78 -1.30
CA LEU A 467 23.47 13.32 -0.05
C LEU A 467 22.40 13.19 1.06
N GLY A 468 22.16 11.96 1.52
CA GLY A 468 21.25 11.64 2.63
C GLY A 468 19.75 11.55 2.27
N HIS A 469 19.36 11.62 1.00
CA HIS A 469 17.97 11.49 0.57
C HIS A 469 17.84 10.56 -0.64
N THR A 470 17.06 9.49 -0.51
CA THR A 470 16.71 8.61 -1.64
C THR A 470 15.54 9.21 -2.40
N LEU A 471 15.74 9.57 -3.66
CA LEU A 471 14.68 10.05 -4.56
C LEU A 471 13.85 8.85 -5.07
N GLY A 472 12.51 8.96 -5.05
CA GLY A 472 11.63 7.89 -5.47
C GLY A 472 11.61 7.68 -6.99
N GLN A 473 11.67 6.41 -7.44
CA GLN A 473 11.76 6.01 -8.85
C GLN A 473 10.44 6.10 -9.67
N GLY A 474 9.33 6.53 -9.05
CA GLY A 474 8.04 6.64 -9.74
C GLY A 474 7.76 8.05 -10.29
N PRO A 475 6.82 8.19 -11.26
CA PRO A 475 6.42 9.50 -11.82
C PRO A 475 5.91 10.48 -10.75
N ALA A 476 5.38 9.98 -9.62
CA ALA A 476 4.96 10.76 -8.46
C ALA A 476 5.98 10.80 -7.27
N GLY A 477 7.22 10.31 -7.45
CA GLY A 477 8.25 10.13 -6.42
C GLY A 477 8.92 11.41 -5.88
N PHE A 478 8.17 12.47 -5.57
CA PHE A 478 8.70 13.65 -4.86
C PHE A 478 8.76 13.48 -3.33
N VAL A 479 8.33 12.33 -2.80
CA VAL A 479 8.43 12.03 -1.37
C VAL A 479 9.87 11.63 -1.07
N SER A 480 10.68 12.60 -0.67
CA SER A 480 12.00 12.35 -0.11
C SER A 480 11.82 11.70 1.27
N THR A 481 12.07 10.39 1.39
CA THR A 481 12.19 9.76 2.69
C THR A 481 13.61 10.03 3.22
N PRO A 482 13.77 10.68 4.38
CA PRO A 482 15.07 10.78 5.02
C PRO A 482 15.52 9.37 5.43
N THR A 483 16.78 9.02 5.17
CA THR A 483 17.40 7.76 5.60
C THR A 483 17.62 7.69 7.11
#